data_AF-G4YGA1-F1
#
_entry.id   AF-G4YGA1-F1
#
_cell.length_a   1.000
_cell.length_b   1.000
_cell.length_c   1.000
_cell.angle_alpha   90.00
_cell.angle_beta   90.00
_cell.angle_gamma   90.00
#
_symmetry.space_group_name_H-M   'P 1'
#
loop_
_entity.id
_entity.type
_entity.pdbx_description
1 polymer ?
#
loop_
_entity_poly.entity_id
_entity_poly.type
_entity_poly.pdbx_seq_one_letter_code
_entity_poly.pdbx_strand_id
1 'polypeptide(L)'
;MLGLVYDKYKCLLTIECGLLTSSRLEEYAAAVAQRGAPEPRCIGFIDGTVRAIARPTRNQKQVYNGHKRKHALKYQGVMAPDGLFIDFYGPTVGRRHDSWLLRQSGLLERLPRVLHHDGELPYCIYGDPAYPLKPTLHVGFKGSNLSDTQKAFNAAMSKVRVAVEWGFRGIIRLWPFPDLRLSQRLYLSPVGKHYLVGVLLTNFRNCSNPNQISKLFSIKPPSLEEYLTLATTNYSC
;
A
#
# COMPACT_ATOMS: atom_id res chain seq x y z
N MET A 1 -13.87 3.21 20.58
CA MET A 1 -14.14 3.42 19.14
C MET A 1 -13.00 2.94 18.24
N LEU A 2 -11.76 3.44 18.38
CA LEU A 2 -10.64 3.10 17.48
C LEU A 2 -10.28 1.59 17.46
N GLY A 3 -10.30 0.94 18.63
CA GLY A 3 -10.13 -0.52 18.73
C GLY A 3 -11.20 -1.29 17.96
N LEU A 4 -12.47 -0.96 18.18
CA LEU A 4 -13.61 -1.62 17.52
C LEU A 4 -13.55 -1.55 15.99
N VAL A 5 -13.22 -0.38 15.43
CA VAL A 5 -13.08 -0.22 13.97
C VAL A 5 -11.94 -1.07 13.44
N TYR A 6 -10.79 -1.04 14.12
CA TYR A 6 -9.63 -1.84 13.72
C TYR A 6 -9.94 -3.34 13.81
N ASP A 7 -10.41 -3.81 14.96
CA ASP A 7 -10.63 -5.24 15.21
C ASP A 7 -11.68 -5.81 14.25
N LYS A 8 -12.72 -5.02 13.91
CA LYS A 8 -13.78 -5.42 12.97
C LYS A 8 -13.34 -5.41 11.49
N TYR A 9 -12.49 -4.47 11.08
CA TYR A 9 -12.26 -4.21 9.64
C TYR A 9 -10.80 -4.33 9.18
N LYS A 10 -9.83 -4.63 10.06
CA LYS A 10 -8.39 -4.78 9.71
C LYS A 10 -8.13 -5.74 8.54
N CYS A 11 -8.95 -6.78 8.39
CA CYS A 11 -8.85 -7.77 7.32
C CYS A 11 -9.07 -7.15 5.92
N LEU A 12 -9.78 -6.03 5.82
CA LEU A 12 -9.94 -5.27 4.56
C LEU A 12 -8.64 -4.63 4.06
N LEU A 13 -7.58 -4.59 4.90
CA LEU A 13 -6.24 -4.15 4.52
C LEU A 13 -5.32 -5.32 4.17
N THR A 14 -5.88 -6.47 3.80
CA THR A 14 -5.12 -7.64 3.33
C THR A 14 -5.54 -7.97 1.91
N ILE A 15 -4.56 -8.37 1.09
CA ILE A 15 -4.81 -8.68 -0.32
C ILE A 15 -5.82 -9.83 -0.51
N GLU A 16 -5.95 -10.70 0.49
CA GLU A 16 -6.90 -11.82 0.53
C GLU A 16 -8.32 -11.44 0.95
N CYS A 17 -8.64 -10.16 1.15
CA CYS A 17 -9.97 -9.74 1.61
C CYS A 17 -11.13 -10.03 0.62
N GLY A 18 -10.87 -10.67 -0.52
CA GLY A 18 -11.89 -11.00 -1.52
C GLY A 18 -12.22 -9.86 -2.48
N LEU A 19 -11.56 -8.70 -2.37
CA LEU A 19 -11.75 -7.59 -3.29
C LEU A 19 -11.21 -7.90 -4.70
N LEU A 20 -10.16 -8.71 -4.83
CA LEU A 20 -9.51 -8.97 -6.11
C LEU A 20 -10.12 -10.19 -6.82
N THR A 21 -11.30 -10.01 -7.40
CA THR A 21 -11.88 -10.99 -8.34
C THR A 21 -11.14 -10.98 -9.68
N SER A 22 -11.27 -12.02 -10.50
CA SER A 22 -10.64 -12.06 -11.85
C SER A 22 -10.98 -10.83 -12.69
N SER A 23 -12.26 -10.43 -12.70
CA SER A 23 -12.71 -9.24 -13.42
C SER A 23 -12.05 -7.95 -12.92
N ARG A 24 -11.81 -7.81 -11.61
CA ARG A 24 -11.12 -6.62 -11.07
C ARG A 24 -9.63 -6.63 -11.35
N LEU A 25 -8.99 -7.80 -11.38
CA LEU A 25 -7.59 -7.92 -11.81
C LEU A 25 -7.40 -7.49 -13.26
N GLU A 26 -8.29 -7.94 -14.16
CA GLU A 26 -8.32 -7.52 -15.57
C GLU A 26 -8.57 -6.03 -15.72
N GLU A 27 -9.57 -5.48 -15.02
CA GLU A 27 -9.91 -4.06 -15.05
C GLU A 27 -8.73 -3.19 -14.57
N TYR A 28 -8.06 -3.58 -13.49
CA TYR A 28 -6.91 -2.87 -12.95
C TYR A 28 -5.73 -2.88 -13.91
N ALA A 29 -5.38 -4.06 -14.44
CA ALA A 29 -4.29 -4.20 -15.40
C ALA A 29 -4.55 -3.36 -16.67
N ALA A 30 -5.76 -3.43 -17.22
CA ALA A 30 -6.17 -2.62 -18.36
C ALA A 30 -6.08 -1.12 -18.07
N ALA A 31 -6.54 -0.67 -16.91
CA ALA A 31 -6.49 0.74 -16.53
C ALA A 31 -5.05 1.26 -16.37
N VAL A 32 -4.15 0.46 -15.81
CA VAL A 32 -2.73 0.80 -15.70
C VAL A 32 -2.10 0.89 -17.09
N ALA A 33 -2.36 -0.09 -17.97
CA ALA A 33 -1.88 -0.09 -19.34
C ALA A 33 -2.39 1.13 -20.15
N GLN A 34 -3.67 1.50 -20.00
CA GLN A 34 -4.27 2.68 -20.65
C GLN A 34 -3.60 4.00 -20.22
N ARG A 35 -2.92 4.05 -19.08
CA ARG A 35 -2.11 5.19 -18.63
C ARG A 35 -0.66 5.15 -19.13
N GLY A 36 -0.38 4.31 -20.13
CA GLY A 36 0.90 4.21 -20.81
C GLY A 36 1.94 3.40 -20.04
N ALA A 37 1.51 2.59 -19.08
CA ALA A 37 2.39 1.67 -18.36
C ALA A 37 2.76 0.49 -19.27
N PRO A 38 4.05 0.22 -19.52
CA PRO A 38 4.49 -0.88 -20.37
C PRO A 38 4.41 -2.26 -19.70
N GLU A 39 4.09 -2.35 -18.41
CA GLU A 39 3.87 -3.62 -17.70
C GLU A 39 2.39 -4.04 -17.83
N PRO A 40 2.06 -5.02 -18.69
CA PRO A 40 0.68 -5.29 -19.11
C PRO A 40 -0.19 -5.88 -18.00
N ARG A 41 0.39 -6.56 -17.00
CA ARG A 41 -0.36 -7.23 -15.92
C ARG A 41 -0.19 -6.55 -14.55
N CYS A 42 0.22 -5.29 -14.53
CA CYS A 42 0.37 -4.52 -13.30
C CYS A 42 -0.99 -4.11 -12.72
N ILE A 43 -1.33 -4.58 -11.51
CA ILE A 43 -2.63 -4.30 -10.85
C ILE A 43 -2.54 -3.29 -9.71
N GLY A 44 -1.35 -2.81 -9.38
CA GLY A 44 -1.18 -1.87 -8.27
C GLY A 44 0.28 -1.59 -7.94
N PHE A 45 0.48 -0.68 -6.98
CA PHE A 45 1.78 -0.09 -6.70
C PHE A 45 2.13 -0.22 -5.22
N ILE A 46 3.31 -0.77 -4.92
CA ILE A 46 3.81 -0.94 -3.55
C ILE A 46 4.87 0.09 -3.22
N ASP A 47 4.78 0.66 -2.02
CA ASP A 47 5.82 1.52 -1.48
C ASP A 47 5.77 1.54 0.07
N GLY A 48 6.89 1.94 0.67
CA GLY A 48 7.02 2.18 2.09
C GLY A 48 6.71 3.63 2.47
N THR A 49 6.30 3.86 3.71
CA THR A 49 6.15 5.22 4.24
C THR A 49 6.63 5.34 5.68
N VAL A 50 7.20 6.50 6.01
CA VAL A 50 7.77 6.80 7.33
C VAL A 50 6.89 7.81 8.05
N ARG A 51 6.39 7.46 9.24
CA ARG A 51 5.55 8.34 10.07
C ARG A 51 6.29 8.76 11.33
N ALA A 52 6.41 10.07 11.51
CA ALA A 52 7.15 10.64 12.63
C ALA A 52 6.40 10.39 13.95
N ILE A 53 7.16 10.13 15.01
CA ILE A 53 6.62 9.95 16.36
C ILE A 53 7.32 10.90 17.35
N ALA A 54 6.71 11.08 18.51
CA ALA A 54 7.37 11.71 19.64
C ALA A 54 8.64 10.92 19.98
N ARG A 55 9.68 11.62 20.45
CA ARG A 55 10.89 10.95 20.91
C ARG A 55 10.52 10.03 22.09
N PRO A 56 10.66 8.70 21.98
CA PRO A 56 10.32 7.82 23.08
C PRO A 56 11.42 7.86 24.15
N THR A 57 11.05 7.56 25.39
CA THR A 57 11.98 7.44 26.53
C THR A 57 12.68 6.08 26.55
N ARG A 58 12.03 5.03 26.03
CA ARG A 58 12.56 3.65 25.93
C ARG A 58 12.80 3.26 24.47
N ASN A 59 13.82 2.42 24.22
CA ASN A 59 14.13 1.88 22.90
C ASN A 59 14.32 2.93 21.78
N GLN A 60 14.76 4.14 22.15
CA GLN A 60 14.90 5.28 21.25
C GLN A 60 15.70 4.96 19.99
N LYS A 61 16.85 4.30 20.15
CA LYS A 61 17.75 3.90 19.04
C LYS A 61 17.07 2.97 18.03
N GLN A 62 16.09 2.18 18.47
CA GLN A 62 15.43 1.21 17.59
C GLN A 62 14.50 1.89 16.57
N VAL A 63 13.84 2.98 16.97
CA VAL A 63 12.86 3.71 16.14
C VAL A 63 13.43 4.99 15.54
N TYR A 64 14.70 5.29 15.76
CA TYR A 64 15.38 6.39 15.07
C TYR A 64 15.69 6.00 13.63
N ASN A 65 15.13 6.73 12.66
CA ASN A 65 15.46 6.58 11.25
C ASN A 65 16.61 7.55 10.91
N GLY A 66 17.80 7.01 10.68
CA GLY A 66 19.00 7.81 10.40
C GLY A 66 18.91 8.61 9.09
N HIS A 67 18.31 8.03 8.05
CA HIS A 67 18.15 8.70 6.76
C HIS A 67 17.20 9.90 6.83
N LYS A 68 16.09 9.80 7.59
CA LYS A 68 15.12 10.88 7.81
C LYS A 68 15.44 11.74 9.04
N ARG A 69 16.50 11.41 9.78
CA ARG A 69 16.97 12.07 11.02
C ARG A 69 15.88 12.31 12.08
N LYS A 70 14.92 11.38 12.22
CA LYS A 70 13.80 11.50 13.16
C LYS A 70 13.37 10.15 13.74
N HIS A 71 12.71 10.17 14.90
CA HIS A 71 12.02 8.99 15.44
C HIS A 71 10.77 8.75 14.62
N ALA A 72 10.62 7.52 14.13
CA ALA A 72 9.54 7.18 13.24
C ALA A 72 9.19 5.68 13.28
N LEU A 73 7.97 5.40 12.83
CA LEU A 73 7.53 4.08 12.46
C LEU A 73 7.46 3.98 10.94
N LYS A 74 7.61 2.76 10.43
CA LYS A 74 7.50 2.46 9.01
C LYS A 74 6.28 1.59 8.73
N TYR A 75 5.68 1.83 7.58
CA TYR A 75 4.55 1.08 7.04
C TYR A 75 4.82 0.77 5.57
N GLN A 76 4.13 -0.24 5.04
CA GLN A 76 4.13 -0.63 3.64
C GLN A 76 2.68 -0.71 3.18
N GLY A 77 2.38 -0.21 1.98
CA GLY A 77 1.05 -0.25 1.42
C GLY A 77 1.08 -0.58 -0.06
N VAL A 78 0.06 -1.31 -0.52
CA VAL A 78 -0.21 -1.57 -1.94
C VAL A 78 -1.44 -0.77 -2.34
N MET A 79 -1.27 0.16 -3.29
CA MET A 79 -2.32 1.02 -3.82
C MET A 79 -2.85 0.45 -5.13
N ALA A 80 -4.16 0.26 -5.23
CA ALA A 80 -4.84 -0.16 -6.44
C ALA A 80 -5.32 1.03 -7.31
N PRO A 81 -5.58 0.80 -8.61
CA PRO A 81 -6.13 1.79 -9.53
C PRO A 81 -7.45 2.44 -9.08
N ASP A 82 -8.29 1.72 -8.34
CA ASP A 82 -9.53 2.25 -7.78
C ASP A 82 -9.32 3.20 -6.58
N GLY A 83 -8.06 3.40 -6.16
CA GLY A 83 -7.67 4.29 -5.08
C GLY A 83 -7.77 3.69 -3.68
N LEU A 84 -8.00 2.39 -3.54
CA LEU A 84 -7.95 1.69 -2.27
C LEU A 84 -6.54 1.16 -1.95
N PHE A 85 -6.17 1.21 -0.66
CA PHE A 85 -5.08 0.37 -0.17
C PHE A 85 -5.58 -1.06 -0.01
N ILE A 86 -5.11 -1.96 -0.86
CA ILE A 86 -5.52 -3.38 -0.92
C ILE A 86 -4.68 -4.29 -0.03
N ASP A 87 -3.49 -3.84 0.37
CA ASP A 87 -2.68 -4.46 1.39
C ASP A 87 -1.97 -3.38 2.20
N PHE A 88 -1.89 -3.53 3.52
CA PHE A 88 -1.21 -2.58 4.38
C PHE A 88 -0.57 -3.24 5.59
N TYR A 89 0.74 -3.05 5.75
CA TYR A 89 1.53 -3.66 6.82
C TYR A 89 2.25 -2.62 7.68
N GLY A 90 2.31 -2.90 8.98
CA GLY A 90 2.99 -2.10 10.00
C GLY A 90 2.12 -1.91 11.26
N PRO A 91 2.59 -1.13 12.24
CA PRO A 91 3.87 -0.42 12.25
C PRO A 91 5.07 -1.34 12.41
N THR A 92 6.21 -0.90 11.87
CA THR A 92 7.53 -1.48 12.14
C THR A 92 8.53 -0.42 12.58
N VAL A 93 9.65 -0.84 13.19
CA VAL A 93 10.68 0.10 13.64
C VAL A 93 11.31 0.85 12.47
N GLY A 94 11.36 2.19 12.56
CA GLY A 94 11.63 3.06 11.41
C GLY A 94 13.02 2.95 10.77
N ARG A 95 13.99 2.27 11.40
CA ARG A 95 15.35 2.09 10.87
C ARG A 95 15.50 1.05 9.77
N ARG A 96 14.49 0.18 9.56
CA ARG A 96 14.58 -0.96 8.64
C ARG A 96 14.37 -0.50 7.18
N HIS A 97 14.97 -1.21 6.23
CA HIS A 97 14.76 -0.98 4.79
C HIS A 97 13.41 -1.55 4.34
N ASP A 98 12.88 -1.08 3.22
CA ASP A 98 11.55 -1.48 2.75
C ASP A 98 11.52 -2.95 2.30
N SER A 99 12.65 -3.50 1.83
CA SER A 99 12.83 -4.95 1.61
C SER A 99 12.68 -5.78 2.88
N TRP A 100 13.06 -5.25 4.04
CA TRP A 100 12.82 -5.91 5.33
C TRP A 100 11.33 -5.89 5.69
N LEU A 101 10.62 -4.79 5.41
CA LEU A 101 9.17 -4.73 5.59
C LEU A 101 8.46 -5.76 4.71
N LEU A 102 8.85 -5.87 3.44
CA LEU A 102 8.29 -6.84 2.50
C LEU A 102 8.44 -8.28 2.99
N ARG A 103 9.63 -8.63 3.53
CA ARG A 103 9.85 -9.96 4.10
C ARG A 103 8.99 -10.20 5.34
N GLN A 104 8.79 -9.19 6.18
CA GLN A 104 8.06 -9.33 7.43
C GLN A 104 6.54 -9.29 7.24
N SER A 105 6.04 -8.63 6.20
CA SER A 105 4.60 -8.59 5.87
C SER A 105 4.08 -9.92 5.31
N GLY A 106 4.96 -10.84 4.95
CA GLY A 106 4.61 -12.10 4.28
C GLY A 106 3.94 -11.89 2.92
N LEU A 107 4.04 -10.70 2.33
CA LEU A 107 3.28 -10.34 1.13
C LEU A 107 3.71 -11.17 -0.08
N LEU A 108 5.00 -11.53 -0.19
CA LEU A 108 5.49 -12.36 -1.30
C LEU A 108 4.92 -13.78 -1.31
N GLU A 109 4.58 -14.32 -0.14
CA GLU A 109 3.96 -15.63 0.02
C GLU A 109 2.44 -15.57 -0.23
N ARG A 110 1.83 -14.39 -0.04
CA ARG A 110 0.39 -14.15 -0.19
C ARG A 110 0.02 -13.79 -1.63
N LEU A 111 0.83 -12.98 -2.32
CA LEU A 111 0.58 -12.53 -3.69
C LEU A 111 0.24 -13.67 -4.68
N PRO A 112 1.00 -14.79 -4.75
CA PRO A 112 0.70 -15.87 -5.69
C PRO A 112 -0.67 -16.51 -5.50
N ARG A 113 -1.25 -16.46 -4.29
CA ARG A 113 -2.55 -17.06 -3.99
C ARG A 113 -3.71 -16.25 -4.57
N VAL A 114 -3.48 -14.97 -4.84
CA VAL A 114 -4.50 -14.01 -5.30
C VAL A 114 -4.26 -13.56 -6.73
N LEU A 115 -2.99 -13.47 -7.15
CA LEU A 115 -2.61 -12.94 -8.46
C LEU A 115 -2.34 -14.01 -9.52
N HIS A 116 -2.42 -15.29 -9.17
CA HIS A 116 -2.37 -16.39 -10.14
C HIS A 116 -3.78 -16.80 -10.52
N HIS A 117 -4.03 -16.94 -11.82
CA HIS A 117 -5.25 -17.52 -12.36
C HIS A 117 -4.86 -18.62 -13.35
N ASP A 118 -5.53 -19.77 -13.27
CA ASP A 118 -5.09 -21.00 -13.90
C ASP A 118 -4.83 -20.83 -15.41
N GLY A 119 -3.64 -21.24 -15.85
CA GLY A 119 -3.23 -21.23 -17.26
C GLY A 119 -2.69 -19.90 -17.79
N GLU A 120 -2.76 -18.81 -17.03
CA GLU A 120 -2.25 -17.49 -17.44
C GLU A 120 -0.95 -17.08 -16.75
N LEU A 121 -0.25 -16.11 -17.36
CA LEU A 121 0.83 -15.40 -16.68
C LEU A 121 0.26 -14.69 -15.44
N PRO A 122 0.99 -14.68 -14.31
CA PRO A 122 0.50 -14.05 -13.10
C PRO A 122 0.35 -12.54 -13.27
N TYR A 123 -0.63 -11.96 -12.58
CA TYR A 123 -0.64 -10.52 -12.36
C TYR A 123 0.48 -10.11 -11.40
N CYS A 124 0.89 -8.85 -11.47
CA CYS A 124 1.94 -8.33 -10.61
C CYS A 124 1.56 -6.99 -9.98
N ILE A 125 2.18 -6.70 -8.84
CA ILE A 125 2.27 -5.34 -8.33
C ILE A 125 3.62 -4.75 -8.72
N TYR A 126 3.72 -3.43 -8.81
CA TYR A 126 4.95 -2.74 -9.19
C TYR A 126 5.53 -1.93 -8.03
N GLY A 127 6.79 -2.20 -7.69
CA GLY A 127 7.51 -1.57 -6.59
C GLY A 127 8.62 -0.63 -7.06
N ASP A 128 9.18 0.12 -6.12
CA ASP A 128 10.43 0.84 -6.35
C ASP A 128 11.60 -0.14 -6.62
N PRO A 129 12.69 0.32 -7.29
CA PRO A 129 13.83 -0.54 -7.62
C PRO A 129 14.59 -1.12 -6.43
N ALA A 130 14.35 -0.72 -5.18
CA ALA A 130 14.94 -1.36 -4.00
C ALA A 130 14.26 -2.69 -3.63
N TYR A 131 13.06 -2.96 -4.15
CA TYR A 131 12.41 -4.26 -4.00
C TYR A 131 13.04 -5.35 -4.89
N PRO A 132 12.89 -6.63 -4.51
CA PRO A 132 13.31 -7.75 -5.35
C PRO A 132 12.36 -7.94 -6.55
N LEU A 133 12.91 -8.33 -7.70
CA LEU A 133 12.11 -8.79 -8.84
C LEU A 133 11.59 -10.22 -8.56
N LYS A 134 10.28 -10.42 -8.69
CA LYS A 134 9.57 -11.71 -8.49
C LYS A 134 8.40 -11.82 -9.48
N PRO A 135 7.86 -13.03 -9.75
CA PRO A 135 6.75 -13.20 -10.71
C PRO A 135 5.51 -12.34 -10.45
N THR A 136 5.22 -12.03 -9.18
CA THR A 136 4.07 -11.21 -8.76
C THR A 136 4.48 -9.83 -8.22
N LEU A 137 5.77 -9.49 -8.24
CA LEU A 137 6.31 -8.19 -7.83
C LEU A 137 7.39 -7.73 -8.82
N HIS A 138 7.01 -6.81 -9.70
CA HIS A 138 7.89 -6.26 -10.72
C HIS A 138 8.52 -4.95 -10.23
N VAL A 139 9.70 -4.64 -10.75
CA VAL A 139 10.46 -3.44 -10.41
C VAL A 139 11.16 -2.88 -11.65
N GLY A 140 11.55 -1.62 -11.60
CA GLY A 140 12.26 -0.99 -12.69
C GLY A 140 13.66 -1.58 -12.93
N PHE A 141 14.14 -1.43 -14.16
CA PHE A 141 15.51 -1.78 -14.53
C PHE A 141 16.53 -1.01 -13.67
N LYS A 142 17.62 -1.68 -13.27
CA LYS A 142 18.65 -1.16 -12.34
C LYS A 142 20.00 -1.05 -13.03
N GLY A 143 20.86 -0.17 -12.54
CA GLY A 143 22.24 0.02 -13.01
C GLY A 143 22.48 1.39 -13.61
N SER A 144 23.76 1.73 -13.83
CA SER A 144 24.18 3.02 -14.40
C SER A 144 24.04 3.09 -15.92
N ASN A 145 24.11 1.95 -16.60
CA ASN A 145 24.16 1.86 -18.06
C ASN A 145 22.84 1.31 -18.63
N LEU A 146 21.73 1.97 -18.33
CA LEU A 146 20.42 1.62 -18.90
C LEU A 146 20.32 2.05 -20.36
N SER A 147 19.77 1.18 -21.21
CA SER A 147 19.41 1.56 -22.57
C SER A 147 18.29 2.60 -22.56
N ASP A 148 18.10 3.34 -23.65
CA ASP A 148 17.04 4.35 -23.72
C ASP A 148 15.65 3.72 -23.61
N THR A 149 15.47 2.50 -24.10
CA THR A 149 14.25 1.70 -23.91
C THR A 149 13.99 1.37 -22.45
N GLN A 150 15.03 0.98 -21.68
CA GLN A 150 14.90 0.72 -20.24
C GLN A 150 14.61 2.00 -19.46
N LYS A 151 15.22 3.13 -19.83
CA LYS A 151 14.91 4.45 -19.25
C LYS A 151 13.46 4.84 -19.54
N ALA A 152 13.00 4.68 -20.78
CA ALA A 152 11.63 4.95 -21.17
C ALA A 152 10.63 4.08 -20.39
N PHE A 153 10.93 2.79 -20.24
CA PHE A 153 10.14 1.88 -19.41
C PHE A 153 10.03 2.37 -17.96
N ASN A 154 11.18 2.64 -17.32
CA ASN A 154 11.23 3.11 -15.94
C ASN A 154 10.49 4.45 -15.76
N ALA A 155 10.62 5.37 -16.72
CA ALA A 155 9.94 6.65 -16.69
C ALA A 155 8.42 6.49 -16.80
N ALA A 156 7.94 5.62 -17.70
CA ALA A 156 6.53 5.32 -17.86
C ALA A 156 5.93 4.67 -16.61
N MET A 157 6.59 3.66 -16.04
CA MET A 157 6.14 3.03 -14.79
C MET A 157 6.17 4.00 -13.60
N SER A 158 7.17 4.88 -13.52
CA SER A 158 7.25 5.87 -12.44
C SER A 158 6.09 6.87 -12.45
N LYS A 159 5.59 7.24 -13.64
CA LYS A 159 4.44 8.15 -13.79
C LYS A 159 3.16 7.58 -13.17
N VAL A 160 2.89 6.29 -13.36
CA VAL A 160 1.71 5.64 -12.77
C VAL A 160 1.93 5.27 -11.30
N ARG A 161 3.16 4.90 -10.92
CA ARG A 161 3.51 4.50 -9.54
C ARG A 161 3.29 5.62 -8.52
N VAL A 162 3.33 6.90 -8.93
CA VAL A 162 3.04 8.05 -8.05
C VAL A 162 1.71 7.93 -7.30
N ALA A 163 0.77 7.12 -7.80
CA ALA A 163 -0.49 6.79 -7.16
C ALA A 163 -0.35 6.33 -5.69
N VAL A 164 0.65 5.49 -5.37
CA VAL A 164 0.86 5.02 -3.98
C VAL A 164 1.32 6.16 -3.06
N GLU A 165 2.16 7.06 -3.56
CA GLU A 165 2.61 8.25 -2.81
C GLU A 165 1.45 9.22 -2.55
N TRP A 166 0.59 9.39 -3.55
CA TRP A 166 -0.67 10.13 -3.43
C TRP A 166 -1.60 9.51 -2.39
N GLY A 167 -1.69 8.19 -2.35
CA GLY A 167 -2.40 7.44 -1.31
C GLY A 167 -1.91 7.80 0.09
N PHE A 168 -0.60 7.69 0.33
CA PHE A 168 -0.01 8.00 1.63
C PHE A 168 -0.21 9.46 2.04
N ARG A 169 -0.10 10.40 1.08
CA ARG A 169 -0.36 11.82 1.33
C ARG A 169 -1.84 12.07 1.64
N GLY A 170 -2.74 11.35 0.96
CA GLY A 170 -4.18 11.42 1.16
C GLY A 170 -4.60 11.09 2.59
N ILE A 171 -4.00 10.03 3.18
CA ILE A 171 -4.28 9.65 4.58
C ILE A 171 -3.99 10.82 5.53
N ILE A 172 -2.83 11.46 5.42
CA ILE A 172 -2.44 12.55 6.33
C ILE A 172 -3.28 13.80 6.11
N ARG A 173 -3.63 14.09 4.85
CA ARG A 173 -4.48 15.24 4.51
C ARG A 173 -5.88 15.12 5.11
N LEU A 174 -6.46 13.92 5.06
CA LEU A 174 -7.81 13.65 5.57
C LEU A 174 -7.81 13.48 7.09
N TRP A 175 -6.76 12.87 7.61
CA TRP A 175 -6.63 12.50 9.00
C TRP A 175 -5.30 13.03 9.52
N PRO A 176 -5.23 14.27 10.03
CA PRO A 176 -3.96 14.87 10.47
C PRO A 176 -3.37 14.20 11.72
N PHE A 177 -4.20 13.51 12.51
CA PHE A 177 -3.81 12.95 13.81
C PHE A 177 -2.57 12.03 13.79
N PRO A 178 -2.32 11.17 12.77
CA PRO A 178 -1.12 10.35 12.70
C PRO A 178 0.16 11.14 12.38
N ASP A 179 0.05 12.40 11.92
CA ASP A 179 1.19 13.29 11.66
C ASP A 179 1.42 14.29 12.81
N LEU A 180 0.49 14.37 13.77
CA LEU A 180 0.66 15.13 15.02
C LEU A 180 1.70 14.44 15.91
N ARG A 181 2.98 14.63 15.57
CA ARG A 181 4.15 13.97 16.18
C ARG A 181 4.10 13.92 17.70
N LEU A 182 3.74 15.02 18.37
CA LEU A 182 3.73 15.11 19.83
C LEU A 182 2.67 14.21 20.49
N SER A 183 1.59 13.89 19.76
CA SER A 183 0.53 12.97 20.19
C SER A 183 0.82 11.49 19.89
N GLN A 184 1.77 11.23 18.98
CA GLN A 184 2.20 9.87 18.61
C GLN A 184 3.30 9.39 19.56
N ARG A 185 2.90 9.04 20.79
CA ARG A 185 3.79 8.62 21.88
C ARG A 185 3.78 7.09 22.00
N LEU A 186 4.87 6.45 21.59
CA LEU A 186 5.05 5.01 21.83
C LEU A 186 4.87 4.68 23.31
N TYR A 187 4.20 3.56 23.59
CA TYR A 187 3.85 3.06 24.92
C TYR A 187 2.82 3.89 25.71
N LEU A 188 2.38 5.04 25.18
CA LEU A 188 1.38 5.90 25.82
C LEU A 188 0.14 6.13 24.95
N SER A 189 0.23 5.87 23.64
CA SER A 189 -0.91 5.87 22.74
C SER A 189 -0.82 4.70 21.73
N PRO A 190 -1.94 4.24 21.17
CA PRO A 190 -1.96 3.14 20.20
C PRO A 190 -1.55 3.63 18.80
N VAL A 191 -0.33 4.19 18.69
CA VAL A 191 0.25 4.82 17.49
C VAL A 191 0.12 3.95 16.23
N GLY A 192 0.27 2.64 16.36
CA GLY A 192 0.07 1.70 15.25
C GLY A 192 -1.36 1.66 14.76
N LYS A 193 -2.32 1.41 15.67
CA LYS A 193 -3.75 1.34 15.35
C LYS A 193 -4.25 2.68 14.81
N HIS A 194 -3.72 3.79 15.31
CA HIS A 194 -4.01 5.14 14.80
C HIS A 194 -3.85 5.23 13.28
N TYR A 195 -2.69 4.83 12.76
CA TYR A 195 -2.43 4.93 11.33
C TYR A 195 -3.27 3.94 10.53
N LEU A 196 -3.38 2.68 10.99
CA LEU A 196 -4.18 1.66 10.30
C LEU A 196 -5.67 2.01 10.22
N VAL A 197 -6.24 2.60 11.28
CA VAL A 197 -7.62 3.11 11.24
C VAL A 197 -7.73 4.30 10.28
N GLY A 198 -6.72 5.18 10.22
CA GLY A 198 -6.67 6.24 9.20
C GLY A 198 -6.67 5.69 7.77
N VAL A 199 -6.01 4.55 7.52
CA VAL A 199 -6.06 3.86 6.21
C VAL A 199 -7.47 3.33 5.94
N LEU A 200 -8.08 2.61 6.88
CA LEU A 200 -9.45 2.09 6.74
C LEU A 200 -10.46 3.20 6.44
N LEU A 201 -10.43 4.28 7.21
CA LEU A 201 -11.32 5.42 6.99
C LEU A 201 -11.05 6.12 5.65
N THR A 202 -9.81 6.10 5.15
CA THR A 202 -9.49 6.59 3.80
C THR A 202 -10.10 5.71 2.72
N ASN A 203 -10.02 4.38 2.87
CA ASN A 203 -10.68 3.43 1.96
C ASN A 203 -12.21 3.62 1.99
N PHE A 204 -12.82 3.73 3.17
CA PHE A 204 -14.27 3.94 3.30
C PHE A 204 -14.72 5.25 2.64
N ARG A 205 -13.96 6.33 2.88
CA ARG A 205 -14.22 7.60 2.21
C ARG A 205 -14.10 7.48 0.70
N ASN A 206 -13.12 6.73 0.19
CA ASN A 206 -12.93 6.53 -1.24
C ASN A 206 -14.12 5.79 -1.88
N CYS A 207 -14.64 4.74 -1.23
CA CYS A 207 -15.86 4.05 -1.66
C CYS A 207 -17.07 4.98 -1.81
N SER A 208 -17.20 6.00 -0.96
CA SER A 208 -18.29 6.99 -1.05
C SER A 208 -17.98 8.18 -1.96
N ASN A 209 -16.70 8.59 -2.05
CA ASN A 209 -16.26 9.74 -2.83
C ASN A 209 -14.88 9.43 -3.46
N PRO A 210 -14.89 8.99 -4.73
CA PRO A 210 -13.68 8.58 -5.45
C PRO A 210 -12.55 9.62 -5.40
N ASN A 211 -11.38 9.18 -4.96
CA ASN A 211 -10.20 9.99 -4.79
C ASN A 211 -9.47 10.23 -6.13
N GLN A 212 -8.37 10.99 -6.07
CA GLN A 212 -7.62 11.34 -7.28
C GLN A 212 -6.97 10.14 -7.98
N ILE A 213 -6.71 9.03 -7.27
CA ILE A 213 -6.16 7.80 -7.85
C ILE A 213 -7.24 7.10 -8.68
N SER A 214 -8.44 6.93 -8.11
CA SER A 214 -9.61 6.43 -8.86
C SER A 214 -9.88 7.24 -10.13
N LYS A 215 -9.81 8.57 -10.04
CA LYS A 215 -9.94 9.47 -11.21
C LYS A 215 -8.77 9.36 -12.19
N LEU A 216 -7.55 9.14 -11.68
CA LEU A 216 -6.36 8.91 -12.50
C LEU A 216 -6.45 7.59 -13.26
N PHE A 217 -7.14 6.56 -12.81
CA PHE A 217 -7.24 5.31 -13.57
C PHE A 217 -8.63 5.08 -14.17
N SER A 218 -9.57 5.99 -13.90
CA SER A 218 -10.97 5.88 -14.32
C SER A 218 -11.67 4.62 -13.79
N ILE A 219 -11.20 4.07 -12.66
CA ILE A 219 -11.76 2.89 -12.01
C ILE A 219 -12.50 3.31 -10.74
N LYS A 220 -13.78 2.96 -10.64
CA LYS A 220 -14.57 3.26 -9.43
C LYS A 220 -14.27 2.20 -8.35
N PRO A 221 -14.09 2.62 -7.08
CA PRO A 221 -14.09 1.67 -5.98
C PRO A 221 -15.49 1.03 -5.84
N PRO A 222 -15.60 -0.15 -5.20
CA PRO A 222 -16.90 -0.68 -4.79
C PRO A 222 -17.64 0.31 -3.91
N SER A 223 -18.97 0.17 -3.82
CA SER A 223 -19.75 0.90 -2.84
C SER A 223 -19.25 0.61 -1.42
N LEU A 224 -19.55 1.51 -0.49
CA LEU A 224 -19.15 1.31 0.90
C LEU A 224 -19.77 0.04 1.49
N GLU A 225 -21.03 -0.25 1.15
CA GLU A 225 -21.72 -1.45 1.60
C GLU A 225 -21.04 -2.73 1.11
N GLU A 226 -20.82 -2.86 -0.20
CA GLU A 226 -20.11 -3.99 -0.80
C GLU A 226 -18.73 -4.18 -0.16
N TYR A 227 -17.97 -3.09 0.01
CA TYR A 227 -16.64 -3.17 0.61
C TYR A 227 -16.66 -3.64 2.07
N LEU A 228 -17.65 -3.21 2.86
CA LEU A 228 -17.78 -3.64 4.26
C LEU A 228 -18.24 -5.10 4.37
N THR A 229 -19.01 -5.63 3.42
CA THR A 229 -19.40 -7.05 3.42
C THR A 229 -18.21 -8.00 3.28
N LEU A 230 -17.12 -7.56 2.65
CA LEU A 230 -15.88 -8.35 2.55
C LEU A 230 -15.26 -8.67 3.93
N ALA A 231 -15.52 -7.83 4.94
CA ALA A 231 -15.06 -8.07 6.31
C ALA A 231 -15.92 -9.11 7.05
N THR A 232 -17.16 -9.35 6.60
CA THR A 232 -18.05 -10.35 7.22
C THR A 232 -17.90 -11.73 6.60
N THR A 233 -17.51 -11.80 5.33
CA THR A 233 -17.38 -13.07 4.59
C THR A 233 -16.04 -13.78 4.87
N ASN A 234 -15.01 -13.02 5.25
CA ASN A 234 -13.72 -13.58 5.65
C ASN A 234 -13.69 -13.83 7.15
N TYR A 235 -13.84 -15.10 7.57
CA TYR A 235 -13.78 -15.54 8.97
C TYR A 235 -12.43 -15.27 9.69
N SER A 236 -11.48 -14.61 9.02
CA SER A 236 -10.12 -14.33 9.49
C SER A 236 -9.95 -12.91 10.07
N CYS A 237 -11.03 -12.14 10.20
CA CYS A 237 -11.06 -10.91 11.01
C CYS A 237 -11.17 -11.30 12.50
#